data_AF-A0A5R9M7Q6-F1
#
_entry.id   AF-A0A5R9M7Q6-F1
#
_cell.length_a   1.000
_cell.length_b   1.000
_cell.length_c   1.000
_cell.angle_alpha   90.00
_cell.angle_beta   90.00
_cell.angle_gamma   90.00
#
_symmetry.space_group_name_H-M   'P 1'
#
loop_
_entity.id
_entity.type
_entity.pdbx_description
1 polymer ?
#
loop_
_entity_poly.entity_id
_entity_poly.type
_entity_poly.pdbx_seq_one_letter_code
_entity_poly.pdbx_strand_id
1 'polypeptide(L)' 'MTQWDCYGGATQLWTLRLVNGGYEVVNVDSGKCLDAVWSHSNGTVVNQWDCYGGATQLWHG' A
#
# COMPACT_ATOMS: atom_id res chain seq x y z
N MET A 1 -9.69 2.31 12.33
CA MET A 1 -8.36 1.80 11.95
C MET A 1 -7.54 1.77 13.24
N THR A 2 -7.24 0.58 13.75
CA THR A 2 -6.50 0.43 15.02
C THR A 2 -5.05 0.13 14.68
N GLN A 3 -4.16 1.09 14.92
CA GLN A 3 -2.73 0.95 14.68
C GLN A 3 -2.10 0.34 15.94
N TRP A 4 -1.69 -0.94 15.87
CA TRP A 4 -0.93 -1.61 16.93
C TRP A 4 0.54 -1.21 16.89
N ASP A 5 1.24 -1.34 18.03
CA ASP A 5 2.69 -1.23 18.10
C ASP A 5 3.36 -2.16 17.09
N CYS A 6 4.52 -1.78 16.55
CA CYS A 6 5.26 -2.62 15.61
C CYS A 6 5.72 -3.91 16.32
N TYR A 7 4.97 -5.00 16.18
CA TYR A 7 5.27 -6.29 16.80
C TYR A 7 5.81 -7.33 15.82
N GLY A 8 6.05 -6.93 14.56
CA GLY A 8 6.63 -7.79 13.53
C GLY A 8 5.66 -8.81 12.93
N GLY A 9 4.36 -8.68 13.22
CA GLY A 9 3.32 -9.49 12.57
C GLY A 9 3.23 -9.19 11.08
N ALA A 10 2.87 -10.20 10.28
CA ALA A 10 2.75 -10.08 8.82
C ALA A 10 1.83 -8.93 8.37
N THR A 11 0.84 -8.55 9.21
CA THR A 11 -0.07 -7.43 8.98
C THR A 11 0.62 -6.06 8.92
N GLN A 12 1.82 -5.94 9.48
CA GLN A 12 2.65 -4.73 9.48
C GLN A 12 3.84 -4.84 8.52
N LEU A 13 4.03 -5.99 7.87
CA LEU A 13 5.08 -6.18 6.89
C LEU A 13 4.57 -5.82 5.50
N TRP A 14 5.42 -5.15 4.74
CA TRP A 14 5.12 -4.68 3.39
C TRP A 14 6.26 -5.03 2.45
N THR A 15 5.92 -5.36 1.21
CA THR A 15 6.88 -5.63 0.14
C THR A 15 6.72 -4.60 -0.97
N LEU A 16 7.83 -4.22 -1.61
CA LEU A 16 7.82 -3.30 -2.74
C LEU A 16 7.90 -4.11 -4.03
N ARG A 17 6.89 -3.98 -4.89
CA ARG A 17 6.84 -4.61 -6.21
C ARG A 17 6.98 -3.55 -7.29
N LEU A 18 8.03 -3.63 -8.11
CA LEU A 18 8.22 -2.71 -9.23
C LEU A 18 7.20 -3.02 -10.34
N VAL A 19 6.37 -2.04 -10.70
CA VAL A 19 5.35 -2.14 -11.76
C VAL A 19 5.29 -0.80 -12.49
N ASN A 20 5.22 -0.79 -13.82
CA ASN A 20 5.00 0.44 -14.63
C ASN A 20 5.89 1.64 -14.27
N GLY A 21 7.13 1.42 -13.82
CA GLY A 21 8.06 2.49 -13.45
C GLY A 21 7.87 3.11 -12.06
N GLY A 22 6.99 2.54 -11.23
CA GLY A 22 6.87 2.85 -9.80
C GLY A 22 6.74 1.57 -8.97
N TYR A 23 6.34 1.72 -7.72
CA TYR A 23 6.21 0.62 -6.78
C TYR A 23 4.78 0.45 -6.30
N GLU A 24 4.29 -0.79 -6.35
CA GLU A 24 3.17 -1.21 -5.53
C GLU A 24 3.69 -1.62 -4.15
N VAL A 25 3.03 -1.14 -3.10
CA VAL A 25 3.35 -1.48 -1.71
C VAL A 25 2.36 -2.54 -1.24
N VAL A 26 2.79 -3.80 -1.16
CA VAL A 26 1.91 -4.95 -0.93
C VAL A 26 2.03 -5.44 0.51
N ASN A 27 0.90 -5.56 1.21
CA ASN A 27 0.87 -6.10 2.57
C ASN A 27 1.14 -7.61 2.55
N VAL A 28 2.01 -8.09 3.43
CA VAL A 28 2.41 -9.51 3.45
C VAL A 28 1.29 -10.43 3.94
N ASP A 29 0.45 -9.96 4.87
CA ASP A 29 -0.65 -10.76 5.41
C ASP A 29 -1.83 -10.86 4.43
N SER A 30 -2.28 -9.72 3.91
CA SER A 30 -3.48 -9.68 3.07
C SER A 30 -3.22 -9.87 1.57
N GLY A 31 -1.98 -9.68 1.11
CA GLY A 31 -1.63 -9.66 -0.32
C GLY A 31 -2.19 -8.44 -1.09
N LYS A 32 -2.78 -7.46 -0.39
CA LYS A 32 -3.39 -6.26 -0.97
C LYS A 32 -2.40 -5.11 -1.07
N CYS A 33 -2.62 -4.24 -2.04
CA CYS A 33 -1.82 -3.06 -2.29
C CYS A 33 -2.29 -1.87 -1.44
N LEU A 34 -1.34 -1.02 -1.06
CA LEU A 34 -1.61 0.31 -0.51
C LEU A 34 -2.20 1.19 -1.62
N ASP A 35 -3.45 1.59 -1.43
CA ASP A 35 -4.22 2.39 -2.39
C ASP A 35 -4.57 3.75 -1.78
N ALA A 36 -4.23 4.82 -2.51
CA ALA A 36 -4.57 6.18 -2.15
C ALA A 36 -5.99 6.51 -2.63
N VAL A 37 -6.94 6.56 -1.69
CA VAL A 37 -8.36 6.68 -1.99
C VAL A 37 -8.63 8.04 -2.65
N TRP A 38 -8.89 8.02 -3.95
CA TRP A 38 -9.18 9.17 -4.84
C TRP A 38 -8.01 10.06 -5.27
N SER A 39 -6.94 10.24 -4.49
CA SER A 39 -5.80 11.11 -4.92
C SER A 39 -4.47 10.86 -4.21
N HIS A 40 -3.34 11.25 -4.81
CA HIS A 40 -2.02 11.22 -4.15
C HIS A 40 -1.69 12.49 -3.34
N SER A 41 -2.69 13.31 -3.04
CA SER A 41 -2.47 14.53 -2.26
C SER A 41 -2.04 14.19 -0.83
N ASN A 42 -1.23 15.07 -0.23
CA ASN A 42 -0.87 14.92 1.18
C ASN A 42 -2.12 14.91 2.05
N GLY A 43 -2.22 13.90 2.92
CA GLY A 43 -3.40 13.71 3.77
C GLY A 43 -4.53 12.89 3.14
N THR A 44 -4.36 12.38 1.91
CA THR A 44 -5.30 11.39 1.38
C THR A 44 -5.31 10.14 2.26
N VAL A 45 -6.51 9.66 2.55
CA VAL A 45 -6.71 8.38 3.23
C VAL A 45 -6.17 7.26 2.35
N VAL A 46 -5.33 6.42 2.94
CA VAL A 46 -4.87 5.18 2.30
C VAL A 46 -5.63 3.98 2.87
N ASN A 47 -5.92 3.01 2.02
CA ASN A 47 -6.49 1.73 2.41
C ASN A 47 -5.72 0.57 1.76
N GLN A 48 -6.17 -0.66 2.07
CA GLN A 48 -5.71 -1.87 1.39
C GLN A 48 -6.76 -2.31 0.38
N TRP A 49 -6.38 -2.36 -0.90
CA TRP A 49 -7.25 -2.80 -1.98
C TRP A 49 -6.53 -3.83 -2.86
N ASP A 50 -7.30 -4.58 -3.65
CA ASP A 50 -6.71 -5.55 -4.57
C ASP A 50 -5.75 -4.84 -5.52
N CYS A 51 -4.60 -5.45 -5.79
CA CYS A 51 -3.59 -4.87 -6.66
C CYS A 51 -4.07 -4.91 -8.11
N TYR A 52 -4.19 -3.76 -8.76
CA TYR A 52 -4.59 -3.65 -10.17
C TYR A 52 -3.66 -2.74 -11.00
N GLY A 53 -2.53 -2.30 -10.44
CA GLY A 53 -1.55 -1.48 -11.15
C GLY A 53 -2.06 -0.08 -11.52
N GLY A 54 -3.11 0.39 -10.85
CA GLY A 54 -3.68 1.72 -11.05
C GLY A 54 -2.75 2.82 -10.56
N ALA A 55 -2.94 4.04 -11.09
CA ALA A 55 -2.17 5.19 -10.66
C ALA A 55 -2.28 5.46 -9.14
N THR A 56 -3.41 5.13 -8.51
CA THR A 56 -3.64 5.28 -7.06
C THR A 56 -2.85 4.29 -6.19
N GLN A 57 -2.26 3.27 -6.81
CA GLN A 57 -1.46 2.23 -6.15
C GLN A 57 0.02 2.32 -6.50
N LEU A 58 0.40 3.32 -7.31
CA LEU A 58 1.75 3.47 -7.81
C LEU A 58 2.49 4.55 -7.03
N TRP A 59 3.50 4.11 -6.28
CA TRP A 59 4.29 4.96 -5.41
C TRP A 59 5.68 5.17 -5.99
N HIS A 60 6.12 6.41 -6.04
CA HIS A 60 7.46 6.80 -6.51
C HIS A 60 8.29 7.24 -5.31
N GLY A 61 9.58 6.87 -5.33
CA GLY A 61 10.57 7.26 -4.33
C GLY A 61 11.17 8.64 -4.59
#